data_AF-M3AFT2-F1
#
_entry.id   AF-M3AFT2-F1
#
_cell.length_a   1.000
_cell.length_b   1.000
_cell.length_c   1.000
_cell.angle_alpha   90.00
_cell.angle_beta   90.00
_cell.angle_gamma   90.00
#
_symmetry.space_group_name_H-M   'P 1'
#
loop_
_entity.id
_entity.type
_entity.pdbx_description
1 polymer ?
#
loop_
_entity_poly.entity_id
_entity_poly.type
_entity_poly.pdbx_seq_one_letter_code
_entity_poly.pdbx_strand_id
1 'polypeptide(L)'
;DWKQTFPGRDELVEYFQHVDKVWDLSKDVRYDTRVTSMKWDEERKGWRVSINDGEAELTAWNVVLCTGFASKRYTPPFKNLELYKGEIHHT
;
A
#
# COMPACT_ATOMS: atom_id res chain seq x y z
N ASP A 1 12.60 -19.06 12.88
CA ASP A 1 11.59 -19.95 13.47
C ASP A 1 10.43 -19.16 14.02
N TRP A 2 9.21 -19.69 13.89
CA TRP A 2 7.99 -19.07 14.44
C TRP A 2 7.82 -19.43 15.92
N LYS A 3 7.36 -18.47 16.72
CA LYS A 3 7.14 -18.61 18.17
C LYS A 3 5.85 -19.38 18.48
N GLN A 4 4.87 -19.34 17.58
CA GLN A 4 3.56 -19.96 17.77
C GLN A 4 2.90 -20.30 16.43
N THR A 5 1.85 -21.14 16.47
CA THR A 5 1.12 -21.59 15.27
C THR A 5 0.44 -20.45 14.51
N PHE A 6 -0.07 -19.45 15.23
CA PHE A 6 -0.76 -18.29 14.65
C PHE A 6 -0.06 -16.99 15.08
N PRO A 7 1.00 -16.56 14.37
CA PRO A 7 1.78 -15.39 14.75
C PRO A 7 0.94 -14.11 14.73
N GLY A 8 1.22 -13.21 15.68
CA GLY A 8 0.62 -11.88 15.71
C GLY A 8 1.24 -10.93 14.68
N ARG A 9 0.71 -9.70 14.61
CA ARG A 9 1.20 -8.64 13.70
C ARG A 9 2.71 -8.44 13.79
N ASP A 10 3.25 -8.28 14.99
CA ASP A 10 4.64 -7.86 15.17
C ASP A 10 5.62 -8.94 14.71
N GLU A 11 5.30 -10.22 14.94
CA GLU A 11 6.09 -11.35 14.44
C GLU A 11 6.01 -11.47 12.92
N LEU A 12 4.85 -11.20 12.31
CA LEU A 12 4.72 -11.14 10.85
C LEU A 12 5.56 -9.98 10.25
N VAL A 13 5.61 -8.83 10.92
CA VAL A 13 6.46 -7.70 10.50
C VAL A 13 7.94 -8.09 10.59
N GLU A 14 8.38 -8.71 11.69
CA GLU A 14 9.73 -9.24 11.84
C GLU A 14 10.08 -10.24 10.72
N TYR A 15 9.13 -11.11 10.36
CA TYR A 15 9.30 -12.05 9.25
C TYR A 15 9.51 -11.34 7.91
N PHE A 16 8.71 -10.34 7.57
CA PHE A 16 8.90 -9.60 6.31
C PHE A 16 10.22 -8.79 6.30
N GLN A 17 10.64 -8.25 7.44
CA GLN A 17 11.97 -7.62 7.57
C GLN A 17 13.10 -8.64 7.37
N HIS A 18 12.93 -9.87 7.85
CA HIS A 18 13.87 -10.95 7.57
C HIS A 18 13.91 -11.30 6.08
N VAL A 19 12.75 -11.46 5.43
CA VAL A 19 12.65 -11.72 3.98
C VAL A 19 13.36 -10.63 3.19
N ASP A 20 13.13 -9.36 3.53
CA ASP A 20 13.82 -8.25 2.89
C ASP A 20 15.35 -8.35 3.03
N LYS A 21 15.87 -8.68 4.22
CA LYS A 21 17.32 -8.86 4.42
C LYS A 21 17.90 -10.03 3.62
N VAL A 22 17.15 -11.11 3.44
CA VAL A 22 17.60 -12.30 2.70
C VAL A 22 17.66 -12.04 1.19
N TRP A 23 16.70 -11.29 0.66
CA TRP A 23 16.52 -11.08 -0.78
C TRP A 23 16.90 -9.68 -1.26
N ASP A 24 17.21 -8.78 -0.34
CA ASP A 24 17.58 -7.38 -0.58
C ASP A 24 16.53 -6.68 -1.46
N LEU A 25 15.27 -6.66 -1.01
CA LEU A 25 14.12 -6.20 -1.80
C LEU A 25 13.91 -4.70 -1.72
N SER A 26 14.17 -4.09 -0.55
CA SER A 26 13.95 -2.67 -0.28
C SER A 26 14.67 -1.74 -1.25
N LYS A 27 15.78 -2.19 -1.87
CA LYS A 27 16.51 -1.41 -2.88
C LYS A 27 15.67 -1.08 -4.12
N ASP A 28 14.68 -1.91 -4.43
CA ASP A 28 13.81 -1.80 -5.61
C ASP A 28 12.41 -1.27 -5.24
N VAL A 29 12.18 -0.89 -3.98
CA VAL A 29 10.88 -0.42 -3.47
C VAL A 29 10.93 1.07 -3.18
N ARG A 30 9.90 1.80 -3.66
CA ARG A 30 9.67 3.20 -3.26
C ARG A 30 8.56 3.25 -2.21
N TYR A 31 8.97 3.41 -0.95
CA TYR A 31 8.04 3.65 0.16
C TYR A 31 7.46 5.07 0.11
N ASP A 32 6.41 5.31 0.89
CA ASP A 32 5.68 6.59 0.98
C ASP A 32 5.17 7.13 -0.38
N THR A 33 5.15 6.27 -1.39
CA THR A 33 4.77 6.57 -2.77
C THR A 33 3.43 5.91 -3.10
N ARG A 34 2.37 6.69 -3.17
CA ARG A 34 1.03 6.27 -3.56
C ARG A 34 0.78 6.54 -5.03
N VAL A 35 0.53 5.48 -5.78
CA VAL A 35 -0.05 5.60 -7.14
C VAL A 35 -1.46 6.19 -7.05
N THR A 36 -1.69 7.30 -7.77
CA THR A 36 -2.97 8.03 -7.79
C THR A 36 -3.76 7.80 -9.06
N SER A 37 -3.09 7.55 -10.19
CA SER A 37 -3.74 7.23 -11.46
C SER A 37 -2.81 6.45 -12.39
N MET A 38 -3.40 5.73 -13.34
CA MET A 38 -2.66 5.06 -14.42
C MET A 38 -3.40 5.27 -15.75
N LYS A 39 -2.66 5.61 -16.80
CA LYS A 39 -3.20 5.82 -18.15
C LYS A 39 -2.35 5.07 -19.16
N TRP A 40 -3.00 4.33 -20.06
CA TRP A 40 -2.31 3.73 -21.21
C TRP A 40 -1.87 4.81 -22.20
N ASP A 41 -0.66 4.70 -22.69
CA ASP A 41 -0.05 5.53 -23.72
C ASP A 41 0.09 4.69 -25.00
N GLU A 42 -0.76 5.01 -25.98
CA GLU A 42 -0.83 4.27 -27.24
C GLU A 42 0.41 4.41 -28.12
N GLU A 43 1.14 5.51 -28.01
CA GLU A 43 2.35 5.74 -28.80
C GLU A 43 3.50 4.88 -28.26
N ARG A 44 3.63 4.85 -26.93
CA ARG A 44 4.71 4.14 -26.23
C ARG A 44 4.39 2.67 -25.94
N LYS A 45 3.15 2.24 -26.16
CA LYS A 45 2.64 0.90 -25.82
C LYS A 45 2.97 0.54 -24.36
N GLY A 46 2.65 1.47 -23.45
CA GLY A 46 2.93 1.32 -22.03
C GLY A 46 2.03 2.19 -21.16
N TRP A 47 2.21 2.09 -19.85
CA TRP A 47 1.48 2.82 -18.83
C TRP A 47 2.26 4.05 -18.37
N ARG A 48 1.53 5.16 -18.23
CA ARG A 48 1.91 6.34 -17.47
C ARG A 48 1.24 6.29 -16.10
N VAL A 49 2.03 6.38 -15.03
CA VAL A 49 1.60 6.15 -13.65
C VAL A 49 1.87 7.42 -12.85
N SER A 50 0.81 8.07 -12.38
CA SER A 50 0.91 9.25 -11.53
C SER A 50 1.07 8.83 -10.07
N ILE A 51 1.95 9.51 -9.34
CA ILE A 51 2.17 9.31 -7.90
C ILE A 51 1.85 10.59 -7.09
N ASN A 52 1.77 10.47 -5.77
CA ASN A 52 1.39 11.56 -4.85
C ASN A 52 2.42 12.70 -4.73
N ASP A 53 3.64 12.54 -5.26
CA ASP A 53 4.71 13.55 -5.20
C ASP A 53 4.56 14.71 -6.22
N GLY A 54 3.33 15.09 -6.53
CA GLY A 54 2.95 16.31 -7.26
C GLY A 54 3.27 16.36 -8.75
N GLU A 55 4.51 16.04 -9.14
CA GLU A 55 5.05 16.26 -10.49
C GLU A 55 5.71 15.02 -11.11
N ALA A 56 5.90 13.95 -10.32
CA ALA A 56 6.56 12.73 -10.81
C ALA A 56 5.58 11.77 -11.50
N GLU A 57 5.93 11.37 -12.72
CA GLU A 57 5.25 10.30 -13.48
C GLU A 57 6.23 9.14 -13.72
N LEU A 58 5.77 7.92 -13.49
CA LEU A 58 6.51 6.70 -13.80
C LEU A 58 6.00 6.10 -15.10
N THR A 59 6.87 5.42 -15.83
CA THR A 59 6.50 4.65 -17.03
C THR A 59 6.74 3.17 -16.79
N ALA A 60 5.84 2.33 -17.29
CA ALA A 60 5.97 0.88 -17.19
C ALA A 60 5.30 0.19 -18.38
N TRP A 61 5.89 -0.86 -18.94
CA TRP A 61 5.22 -1.66 -19.97
C TRP A 61 4.11 -2.52 -19.40
N ASN A 62 4.34 -3.09 -18.22
CA ASN A 62 3.42 -3.97 -17.52
C ASN A 62 3.13 -3.43 -16.13
N VAL A 63 1.91 -3.63 -15.66
CA VAL A 63 1.47 -3.28 -14.30
C VAL A 63 0.89 -4.53 -13.65
N VAL A 64 1.41 -4.88 -12.48
CA VAL A 64 0.87 -5.97 -11.64
C VAL A 64 0.30 -5.34 -10.37
N LEU A 65 -1.00 -5.48 -10.16
CA LEU A 65 -1.71 -4.87 -9.04
C LEU A 65 -1.72 -5.80 -7.83
N CYS A 66 -0.87 -5.49 -6.85
CA CYS A 66 -0.76 -6.19 -5.56
C CYS A 66 -1.31 -5.34 -4.40
N THR A 67 -2.48 -4.71 -4.59
CA THR A 67 -3.01 -3.66 -3.68
C THR A 67 -3.75 -4.18 -2.44
N GLY A 68 -3.91 -5.50 -2.31
CA GLY A 68 -4.61 -6.13 -1.19
C GLY A 68 -6.12 -5.84 -1.13
N PHE A 69 -6.83 -6.53 -0.23
CA PHE A 69 -8.29 -6.42 -0.09
C PHE A 69 -8.75 -5.36 0.93
N ALA A 70 -7.90 -4.99 1.90
CA ALA A 70 -8.24 -4.11 3.02
C ALA A 70 -7.70 -2.68 2.88
N SER A 71 -7.33 -2.26 1.67
CA SER A 71 -6.62 -0.99 1.43
C SER A 71 -7.52 0.26 1.51
N LYS A 72 -8.83 0.11 1.32
CA LYS A 72 -9.81 1.21 1.41
C LYS A 72 -10.59 1.11 2.72
N ARG A 73 -10.43 2.12 3.57
CA ARG A 73 -11.22 2.26 4.81
C ARG A 73 -12.68 2.57 4.47
N TYR A 74 -13.58 1.96 5.22
CA TYR A 74 -15.01 2.24 5.14
C TYR A 74 -15.50 2.71 6.51
N THR A 75 -15.92 3.96 6.58
CA THR A 75 -16.59 4.50 7.76
C THR A 75 -18.10 4.52 7.49
N PRO A 76 -18.91 3.76 8.24
CA PRO A 76 -20.35 3.81 8.09
C PRO A 76 -20.90 5.24 8.34
N PRO A 77 -21.92 5.69 7.61
CA PRO A 77 -22.46 7.03 7.74
C PRO A 77 -23.41 7.15 8.95
N PHE A 78 -22.89 6.91 10.15
CA PHE A 78 -23.66 7.09 11.39
C PHE A 78 -24.01 8.57 11.56
N LYS A 79 -25.29 8.84 11.86
CA LYS A 79 -25.76 10.19 12.11
C LYS A 79 -25.01 10.80 13.30
N ASN A 80 -24.50 12.01 13.13
CA ASN A 80 -23.80 12.79 14.16
C ASN A 80 -22.51 12.13 14.69
N LEU A 81 -21.87 11.24 13.92
CA LEU A 81 -20.63 10.59 14.33
C LEU A 81 -19.53 11.61 14.67
N GLU A 82 -19.48 12.70 13.91
CA GLU A 82 -18.59 13.84 14.09
C GLU A 82 -18.82 14.64 15.39
N LEU A 83 -19.97 14.47 16.05
CA LEU A 83 -20.28 15.13 17.33
C LEU A 83 -19.76 14.35 18.55
N TYR A 84 -19.27 13.13 18.35
CA TYR A 84 -18.68 12.34 19.43
C TYR A 84 -17.40 13.00 19.94
N LYS A 85 -17.30 13.21 21.26
CA LYS A 85 -16.18 13.93 21.89
C LYS A 85 -15.01 13.04 22.32
N GLY A 86 -15.17 11.72 22.20
CA GLY A 86 -14.11 10.75 22.49
C GLY A 86 -13.28 10.44 21.25
N GLU A 87 -12.47 9.39 21.35
CA GLU A 87 -11.64 8.93 20.24
C GLU A 87 -12.40 7.96 19.33
N ILE A 88 -12.25 8.15 18.03
CA ILE A 88 -12.77 7.24 17.01
C ILE A 88 -11.59 6.58 16.32
N HIS A 89 -11.56 5.25 16.36
CA HIS A 89 -10.54 4.43 15.72
C HIS A 89 -11.15 3.60 14.60
N HIS A 90 -10.40 3.39 13.52
CA HIS A 90 -10.66 2.37 12.51
C HIS A 90 -9.46 1.43 12.52
N THR A 91 -9.69 0.15 12.83
CA THR A 91 -8.66 -0.89 12.80
C THR A 91 -8.03 -1.03 11.44
#